data_AF-A0A3N5VZ33-F1
#
_entry.id   AF-A0A3N5VZ33-F1
#
_cell.length_a   1.000
_cell.length_b   1.000
_cell.length_c   1.000
_cell.angle_alpha   90.00
_cell.angle_beta   90.00
_cell.angle_gamma   90.00
#
_symmetry.space_group_name_H-M   'P 1'
#
loop_
_entity.id
_entity.type
_entity.pdbx_description
1 polymer ?
#
loop_
_entity_poly.entity_id
_entity_poly.type
_entity_poly.pdbx_seq_one_letter_code
_entity_poly.pdbx_strand_id
1 'polypeptide(L)'
;AGVLIGPWYGALAALIAAILRNAMGTGTIFAFPGGIPGAIVVGLVYRYTRRDWATLAEPIGTGGIGVLAITLLVGPLMGKEFAFAFFFTAFMASSIPGSVLGYFLLKTLRRTKVLEPDYLSKP
;
A
#
# COMPACT_ATOMS: atom_id res chain seq x y z
N ALA A 1 -6.21 -2.99 3.67
CA ALA A 1 -6.85 -3.75 2.57
C ALA A 1 -6.19 -5.12 2.36
N GLY A 2 -4.89 -5.20 2.06
CA GLY A 2 -4.21 -6.48 1.74
C GLY A 2 -4.41 -7.62 2.75
N VAL A 3 -4.49 -7.32 4.05
CA VAL A 3 -4.78 -8.32 5.10
C VAL A 3 -6.22 -8.85 5.03
N LEU A 4 -7.21 -7.97 4.93
CA LEU A 4 -8.63 -8.32 5.09
C LEU A 4 -9.21 -9.03 3.86
N ILE A 5 -8.86 -8.53 2.67
CA ILE A 5 -9.45 -8.97 1.39
C ILE A 5 -8.42 -9.64 0.47
N GLY A 6 -7.19 -9.84 0.93
CA GLY A 6 -6.11 -10.47 0.17
C GLY A 6 -5.38 -9.54 -0.81
N PRO A 7 -4.32 -10.04 -1.48
CA PRO A 7 -3.43 -9.23 -2.29
C PRO A 7 -4.10 -8.61 -3.53
N TRP A 8 -4.94 -9.38 -4.24
CA TRP A 8 -5.55 -8.93 -5.50
C TRP A 8 -6.68 -7.93 -5.28
N TYR A 9 -7.63 -8.23 -4.40
CA TYR A 9 -8.67 -7.27 -4.05
C TYR A 9 -8.11 -6.08 -3.27
N GLY A 10 -7.02 -6.28 -2.51
CA GLY A 10 -6.26 -5.19 -1.89
C GLY A 10 -5.66 -4.23 -2.91
N ALA A 11 -5.06 -4.77 -3.98
CA ALA A 11 -4.56 -3.98 -5.11
C ALA A 11 -5.68 -3.22 -5.83
N LEU A 12 -6.82 -3.88 -6.07
CA LEU A 12 -7.99 -3.26 -6.68
C LEU A 12 -8.54 -2.12 -5.81
N ALA A 13 -8.62 -2.31 -4.49
CA ALA A 13 -9.03 -1.25 -3.57
C ALA A 13 -8.07 -0.05 -3.61
N ALA A 14 -6.76 -0.29 -3.69
CA ALA A 14 -5.76 0.75 -3.85
C ALA A 14 -5.91 1.50 -5.19
N LEU A 15 -6.19 0.77 -6.28
CA LEU A 15 -6.47 1.35 -7.59
C LEU A 15 -7.71 2.24 -7.56
N ILE A 16 -8.83 1.76 -6.99
CA ILE A 16 -10.07 2.53 -6.86
C ILE A 16 -9.83 3.78 -6.01
N ALA A 17 -9.12 3.66 -4.89
CA ALA A 17 -8.76 4.81 -4.07
C ALA A 17 -7.93 5.86 -4.85
N ALA A 18 -6.98 5.42 -5.69
CA ALA A 18 -6.20 6.30 -6.53
C ALA A 18 -7.07 7.00 -7.61
N ILE A 19 -7.99 6.28 -8.25
CA ILE A 19 -8.94 6.84 -9.21
C ILE A 19 -9.79 7.92 -8.54
N LEU A 20 -10.38 7.61 -7.38
CA LEU A 20 -11.24 8.56 -6.64
C LEU A 20 -10.48 9.81 -6.22
N ARG A 21 -9.25 9.67 -5.70
CA ARG A 21 -8.42 10.82 -5.34
C ARG A 21 -8.15 11.73 -6.53
N ASN A 22 -7.82 11.15 -7.69
CA ASN A 22 -7.58 11.92 -8.91
C ASN A 22 -8.86 12.60 -9.43
N ALA A 23 -10.01 11.90 -9.41
CA ALA A 23 -11.30 12.46 -9.80
C ALA A 23 -11.74 13.62 -8.90
N MET A 24 -11.42 13.55 -7.60
CA MET A 24 -11.70 14.61 -6.62
C MET A 24 -10.69 15.77 -6.65
N GLY A 25 -9.65 15.71 -7.51
CA GLY A 25 -8.60 16.73 -7.59
C GLY A 25 -7.63 16.77 -6.39
N THR A 26 -7.72 15.80 -5.46
CA THR A 26 -6.82 15.68 -4.29
C THR A 26 -5.67 14.68 -4.53
N GLY A 27 -5.72 13.97 -5.66
CA GLY A 27 -4.73 13.01 -6.10
C GLY A 27 -3.91 13.52 -7.28
N THR A 28 -2.80 12.83 -7.53
CA THR A 28 -1.99 12.95 -8.74
C THR A 28 -1.82 11.57 -9.37
N ILE A 29 -1.26 11.51 -10.58
CA ILE A 29 -0.89 10.25 -11.22
C ILE A 29 0.14 9.45 -10.38
N PHE A 30 0.78 10.08 -9.41
CA PHE A 30 1.71 9.45 -8.48
C PHE A 30 1.00 8.66 -7.36
N ALA A 31 -0.32 8.77 -7.21
CA ALA A 31 -1.08 8.01 -6.22
C ALA A 31 -1.21 6.51 -6.56
N PHE A 32 -1.04 6.13 -7.83
CA PHE A 32 -1.16 4.75 -8.30
C PHE A 32 0.03 3.85 -7.92
N PRO A 33 1.29 4.21 -8.23
CA PRO A 33 2.43 3.30 -8.05
C PRO A 33 2.77 3.02 -6.58
N GLY A 34 2.39 3.88 -5.63
CA GLY A 34 2.66 3.62 -4.21
C GLY A 34 1.76 2.54 -3.61
N GLY A 35 0.44 2.79 -3.63
CA GLY A 35 -0.53 1.97 -2.89
C GLY A 35 -0.75 0.56 -3.46
N ILE A 36 -0.68 0.39 -4.78
CA ILE A 36 -0.96 -0.90 -5.43
C ILE A 36 0.09 -1.96 -5.03
N PRO A 37 1.41 -1.73 -5.24
CA PRO A 37 2.42 -2.69 -4.83
C PRO A 37 2.49 -2.87 -3.30
N GLY A 38 2.30 -1.80 -2.53
CA GLY A 38 2.22 -1.87 -1.07
C GLY A 38 1.12 -2.84 -0.59
N ALA A 39 -0.08 -2.72 -1.16
CA ALA A 39 -1.20 -3.59 -0.82
C ALA A 39 -0.97 -5.07 -1.21
N ILE A 40 -0.32 -5.31 -2.36
CA ILE A 40 0.06 -6.66 -2.81
C ILE A 40 1.05 -7.27 -1.83
N VAL A 41 2.13 -6.55 -1.49
CA VAL A 41 3.15 -7.04 -0.55
C VAL A 41 2.53 -7.36 0.81
N VAL A 42 1.70 -6.47 1.36
CA VAL A 42 0.98 -6.73 2.62
C VAL A 42 0.12 -7.99 2.53
N GLY A 43 -0.65 -8.14 1.46
CA GLY A 43 -1.52 -9.32 1.27
C GLY A 43 -0.74 -10.62 1.12
N LEU A 44 0.41 -10.59 0.43
CA LEU A 44 1.29 -11.75 0.31
C LEU A 44 1.96 -12.09 1.65
N VAL A 45 2.55 -11.13 2.35
CA VAL A 45 3.16 -11.34 3.67
C VAL A 45 2.12 -11.89 4.65
N TYR A 46 0.90 -11.37 4.64
CA TYR A 46 -0.17 -11.87 5.47
C TYR A 46 -0.60 -13.30 5.10
N ARG A 47 -0.62 -13.64 3.80
CA ARG A 47 -0.95 -15.00 3.34
C ARG A 47 -0.01 -16.06 3.93
N TYR A 48 1.28 -15.76 4.03
CA TYR A 48 2.28 -16.68 4.59
C TYR A 48 2.36 -16.64 6.11
N THR A 49 2.31 -15.45 6.71
CA THR A 49 2.52 -15.29 8.17
C THR A 49 1.26 -15.47 8.98
N ARG A 50 0.09 -15.14 8.41
CA ARG A 50 -1.21 -15.03 9.11
C ARG A 50 -1.13 -14.10 10.33
N ARG A 51 -0.22 -13.12 10.33
CA ARG A 51 -0.01 -12.19 11.46
C ARG A 51 -0.39 -10.77 11.09
N ASP A 52 -1.04 -10.08 12.02
CA ASP A 52 -1.49 -8.69 11.84
C ASP A 52 -0.35 -7.72 11.52
N TRP A 53 0.87 -8.01 11.99
CA TRP A 53 2.05 -7.17 11.69
C TRP A 53 2.40 -7.13 10.20
N ALA A 54 1.81 -8.00 9.37
CA ALA A 54 1.97 -7.96 7.92
C ALA A 54 1.61 -6.60 7.29
N THR A 55 0.76 -5.79 7.94
CA THR A 55 0.49 -4.41 7.49
C THR A 55 1.74 -3.54 7.46
N LEU A 56 2.72 -3.80 8.33
CA LEU A 56 3.99 -3.08 8.40
C LEU A 56 4.92 -3.36 7.20
N ALA A 57 4.58 -4.33 6.36
CA ALA A 57 5.32 -4.63 5.14
C ALA A 57 4.97 -3.69 3.96
N GLU A 58 3.96 -2.82 4.11
CA GLU A 58 3.56 -1.88 3.05
C GLU A 58 4.72 -1.05 2.49
N PRO A 59 5.61 -0.44 3.31
CA PRO A 59 6.70 0.37 2.80
C PRO A 59 7.67 -0.40 1.90
N ILE A 60 7.75 -1.73 2.02
CA ILE A 60 8.60 -2.57 1.16
C ILE A 60 8.05 -2.57 -0.27
N GLY A 61 6.73 -2.71 -0.44
CA GLY A 61 6.10 -2.65 -1.76
C GLY A 61 6.12 -1.24 -2.33
N THR A 62 5.77 -0.24 -1.50
CA THR A 62 5.69 1.16 -1.90
C THR A 62 7.07 1.72 -2.25
N GLY A 63 8.06 1.55 -1.36
CA GLY A 63 9.43 2.06 -1.49
C GLY A 63 10.30 1.27 -2.46
N GLY A 64 10.06 -0.04 -2.61
CA GLY A 64 10.74 -0.86 -3.60
C GLY A 64 10.10 -0.71 -4.97
N ILE A 65 8.95 -1.33 -5.16
CA ILE A 65 8.32 -1.44 -6.49
C ILE A 65 7.71 -0.10 -6.92
N GLY A 66 7.02 0.59 -6.03
CA GLY A 66 6.32 1.83 -6.36
C GLY A 66 7.27 2.97 -6.76
N VAL A 67 8.32 3.18 -5.98
CA VAL A 67 9.36 4.19 -6.27
C VAL A 67 10.09 3.86 -7.55
N LEU A 68 10.49 2.60 -7.76
CA LEU A 68 11.17 2.21 -9.00
C LEU A 68 10.26 2.44 -10.22
N ALA A 69 8.99 2.05 -10.15
CA ALA A 69 8.04 2.24 -11.24
C ALA A 69 7.87 3.72 -11.59
N ILE A 70 7.71 4.60 -10.60
CA ILE A 70 7.54 6.04 -10.88
C ILE A 70 8.84 6.69 -11.34
N THR A 71 9.99 6.25 -10.83
CA THR A 71 11.30 6.72 -11.26
C THR A 71 11.56 6.37 -12.72
N LEU A 72 11.14 5.18 -13.18
CA LEU A 72 11.26 4.80 -14.59
C LEU A 72 10.35 5.64 -15.49
N LEU A 73 9.16 5.98 -15.01
CA LEU A 73 8.17 6.75 -15.77
C LEU A 73 8.54 8.23 -15.89
N VAL A 74 9.00 8.84 -14.80
CA VAL A 74 9.21 10.30 -14.70
C VAL A 74 10.69 10.68 -14.76
N GLY A 75 11.59 9.76 -14.41
CA GLY A 75 13.04 9.98 -14.42
C GLY A 75 13.61 10.52 -15.73
N PRO A 76 13.13 10.13 -16.93
CA PRO A 76 13.57 10.74 -18.19
C PRO A 76 13.27 12.24 -18.31
N LEU A 77 12.29 12.78 -17.56
CA LEU A 77 11.85 14.17 -17.65
C LEU A 77 12.55 15.09 -16.64
N MET A 78 12.93 14.58 -15.47
CA MET A 78 13.46 15.39 -14.35
C MET A 78 14.81 14.89 -13.80
N GLY A 79 15.38 13.84 -14.40
CA GLY A 79 16.58 13.17 -13.92
C GLY A 79 16.25 11.99 -12.99
N LYS A 80 16.84 10.81 -13.27
CA LYS A 80 16.54 9.57 -12.55
C LYS A 80 16.90 9.62 -11.06
N GLU A 81 18.06 10.18 -10.72
CA GLU A 81 18.51 10.27 -9.32
C GLU A 81 17.62 11.18 -8.49
N PHE A 82 17.27 12.35 -9.06
CA PHE A 82 16.36 13.29 -8.40
C PHE A 82 14.96 12.69 -8.23
N ALA A 83 14.40 12.09 -9.29
CA ALA A 83 13.10 11.42 -9.23
C ALA A 83 13.09 10.32 -8.16
N PHE A 84 14.11 9.47 -8.12
CA PHE A 84 14.22 8.43 -7.11
C PHE A 84 14.25 9.01 -5.70
N ALA A 85 15.16 9.96 -5.42
CA ALA A 85 15.30 10.54 -4.08
C ALA A 85 14.01 11.25 -3.62
N PHE A 86 13.38 12.01 -4.51
CA PHE A 86 12.13 12.72 -4.24
C PHE A 86 10.99 11.75 -3.93
N PHE A 87 10.70 10.80 -4.83
CA PHE A 87 9.59 9.87 -4.66
C PHE A 87 9.85 8.87 -3.53
N PHE A 88 11.08 8.42 -3.33
CA PHE A 88 11.44 7.56 -2.21
C PHE A 88 11.13 8.24 -0.88
N THR A 89 11.60 9.47 -0.71
CA THR A 89 11.37 10.24 0.52
C THR A 89 9.89 10.48 0.74
N ALA A 90 9.15 10.95 -0.28
CA ALA A 90 7.73 11.24 -0.18
C ALA A 90 6.90 9.98 0.12
N PHE A 91 7.18 8.87 -0.56
CA PHE A 91 6.42 7.63 -0.41
C PHE A 91 6.73 6.93 0.91
N MET A 92 7.98 6.95 1.38
CA MET A 92 8.34 6.39 2.68
C MET A 92 7.77 7.24 3.82
N ALA A 93 7.83 8.56 3.71
CA ALA A 93 7.23 9.47 4.69
C ALA A 93 5.71 9.28 4.83
N SER A 94 5.02 8.85 3.76
CA SER A 94 3.58 8.56 3.79
C SER A 94 3.27 7.11 4.22
N SER A 95 3.97 6.12 3.67
CA SER A 95 3.66 4.70 3.88
C SER A 95 4.08 4.18 5.25
N ILE A 96 5.16 4.71 5.85
CA ILE A 96 5.59 4.27 7.19
C ILE A 96 4.49 4.61 8.23
N PRO A 97 4.06 5.88 8.40
CA PRO A 97 2.97 6.19 9.32
C PRO A 97 1.66 5.49 8.93
N GLY A 98 1.34 5.41 7.63
CA GLY A 98 0.15 4.73 7.13
C GLY A 98 0.10 3.26 7.55
N SER A 99 1.20 2.54 7.41
CA SER A 99 1.31 1.12 7.78
C SER A 99 1.19 0.88 9.29
N VAL A 100 1.75 1.78 10.10
CA VAL A 100 1.65 1.76 11.56
C VAL A 100 0.21 2.02 12.00
N LEU A 101 -0.44 3.06 11.45
CA LEU A 101 -1.85 3.34 11.71
C LEU A 101 -2.74 2.16 11.26
N GLY A 102 -2.47 1.58 10.09
CA GLY A 102 -3.15 0.40 9.59
C GLY A 102 -3.04 -0.81 10.52
N TYR A 103 -1.85 -1.03 11.12
CA TYR A 103 -1.64 -2.08 12.12
C TYR A 103 -2.52 -1.89 13.36
N PHE A 104 -2.50 -0.69 13.95
CA PHE A 104 -3.30 -0.41 15.15
C PHE A 104 -4.80 -0.45 14.86
N LEU A 105 -5.23 0.05 13.71
CA LEU A 105 -6.62 0.00 13.28
C LEU A 105 -7.09 -1.46 13.14
N LEU A 106 -6.32 -2.30 12.45
CA LEU A 106 -6.62 -3.73 12.29
C LEU A 106 -6.73 -4.42 13.65
N LYS A 107 -5.76 -4.18 14.54
CA LYS A 107 -5.73 -4.76 15.89
C LYS A 107 -6.96 -4.34 16.72
N THR A 108 -7.39 -3.09 16.58
CA THR A 108 -8.56 -2.56 17.28
C THR A 108 -9.84 -3.19 16.75
N LEU A 109 -10.01 -3.25 15.43
CA LEU A 109 -11.17 -3.86 14.77
C LEU A 109 -11.34 -5.35 15.09
N ARG A 110 -10.23 -6.08 15.21
CA ARG A 110 -10.25 -7.49 15.65
C ARG A 110 -10.68 -7.64 17.11
N ARG A 111 -10.25 -6.73 17.99
CA ARG A 111 -10.65 -6.73 19.40
C ARG A 111 -12.14 -6.44 19.60
N THR A 112 -12.72 -5.57 18.78
CA THR A 112 -14.14 -5.23 18.85
C THR A 112 -15.05 -6.28 18.22
N LYS A 113 -14.49 -7.36 17.63
CA LYS A 113 -15.23 -8.44 16.94
C LYS A 113 -16.17 -7.95 15.82
N VAL A 114 -15.88 -6.79 15.25
CA VAL A 114 -16.66 -6.20 14.14
C VAL A 114 -16.28 -6.81 12.79
N LEU A 115 -15.11 -7.47 12.72
CA LEU A 115 -14.64 -8.12 11.49
C LEU A 115 -15.16 -9.56 11.38
N GLU A 116 -15.75 -9.90 10.23
CA GLU A 116 -15.85 -11.30 9.81
C GLU A 116 -14.47 -11.98 9.74
N PRO A 117 -14.40 -13.32 9.82
CA PRO A 117 -13.18 -14.08 9.59
C PRO A 117 -12.54 -13.67 8.26
N ASP A 118 -11.23 -13.39 8.29
CA ASP A 118 -10.48 -12.87 7.15
C ASP A 118 -10.69 -13.74 5.90
N TYR A 119 -10.70 -13.15 4.70
CA TYR A 119 -10.92 -13.91 3.46
C TYR A 119 -9.94 -15.09 3.29
N LEU A 120 -8.71 -14.95 3.80
CA LEU A 120 -7.66 -15.99 3.80
C LEU A 120 -7.78 -17.02 4.94
N SER A 121 -8.75 -16.85 5.84
CA SER A 121 -9.10 -17.79 6.92
C SER A 121 -10.30 -18.67 6.58
N LYS A 122 -11.01 -18.39 5.47
CA LYS A 122 -12.01 -19.31 4.93
C LYS A 122 -11.30 -20.54 4.32
N PRO A 123 -11.81 -21.76 4.57
CA PRO A 123 -11.24 -23.00 4.04
C PRO A 123 -11.27 -23.04 2.51
#